data_AF-A0A0G0KQE2-F1
#
_entry.id   AF-A0A0G0KQE2-F1
#
_cell.length_a   1.000
_cell.length_b   1.000
_cell.length_c   1.000
_cell.angle_alpha   90.00
_cell.angle_beta   90.00
_cell.angle_gamma   90.00
#
_symmetry.space_group_name_H-M   'P 1'
#
loop_
_entity.id
_entity.type
_entity.pdbx_description
1 polymer ?
#
loop_
_entity_poly.entity_id
_entity_poly.type
_entity_poly.pdbx_seq_one_letter_code
_entity_poly.pdbx_strand_id
1 'polypeptide(L)'
;MWILILIKNMEGEPKPKSRIEEIKRTDLKETRERIERINTEIEELNRQIAEAANEDEKMKAKKLLEEKTFELSMRNDQIKFMESGEADKSYEENEKAEQREKLIEEINRIGKLRDEQFAIITEAERKVRKLDEEKEQLTKQLQNFN
;
A
#
# COMPACT_ATOMS: atom_id res chain seq x y z
N MET A 1 15.18 -35.19 6.70
CA MET A 1 15.52 -34.86 8.11
C MET A 1 15.78 -33.36 8.36
N TRP A 2 15.90 -32.51 7.32
CA TRP A 2 16.16 -31.07 7.48
C TRP A 2 14.90 -30.22 7.68
N ILE A 3 13.73 -30.69 7.23
CA ILE A 3 12.45 -29.96 7.34
C ILE A 3 11.98 -29.83 8.80
N LEU A 4 12.26 -30.82 9.66
CA LEU A 4 11.85 -30.80 11.07
C LEU A 4 12.66 -29.84 11.94
N ILE A 5 13.88 -29.47 11.52
CA ILE A 5 14.73 -28.49 12.24
C ILE A 5 14.24 -27.06 11.99
N LEU A 6 13.74 -26.77 10.78
CA LEU A 6 13.14 -25.47 10.45
C LEU A 6 11.85 -25.21 11.22
N ILE A 7 10.99 -26.23 11.40
CA ILE A 7 9.73 -26.10 12.15
C ILE A 7 10.00 -25.82 13.64
N LYS A 8 11.01 -26.48 14.23
CA LYS A 8 11.36 -26.31 15.65
C LYS A 8 11.94 -24.94 15.99
N ASN A 9 12.57 -24.26 15.03
CA ASN A 9 13.10 -22.91 15.21
C ASN A 9 12.02 -21.82 15.08
N MET A 10 10.82 -22.15 14.60
CA MET A 10 9.69 -21.19 14.50
C MET A 10 8.80 -21.15 15.75
N GLU A 11 9.00 -22.06 16.72
CA GLU A 11 8.15 -22.16 17.92
C GLU A 11 8.56 -21.21 19.05
N GLY A 12 9.68 -20.49 18.92
CA GLY A 12 10.24 -19.63 19.97
C GLY A 12 10.35 -18.13 19.63
N GLU A 13 10.06 -17.73 18.40
CA GLU A 13 10.10 -16.31 18.03
C GLU A 13 8.71 -15.68 18.24
N PRO A 14 8.61 -14.51 18.90
CA PRO A 14 7.36 -13.77 18.92
C PRO A 14 6.96 -13.55 17.48
N LYS A 15 5.76 -14.03 17.09
CA LYS A 15 5.22 -13.81 15.75
C LYS A 15 5.44 -12.34 15.38
N PRO A 16 6.01 -12.03 14.22
CA PRO A 16 6.13 -10.64 13.79
C PRO A 16 4.73 -10.03 13.87
N LYS A 17 4.60 -8.90 14.59
CA LYS A 17 3.34 -8.16 14.66
C LYS A 17 2.86 -7.99 13.23
N SER A 18 1.61 -8.35 12.96
CA SER A 18 1.10 -8.22 11.59
C SER A 18 1.27 -6.77 11.15
N ARG A 19 1.57 -6.53 9.88
CA ARG A 19 1.71 -5.17 9.32
C ARG A 19 0.49 -4.30 9.67
N ILE A 20 -0.69 -4.91 9.77
CA ILE A 20 -1.93 -4.28 10.25
C ILE A 20 -1.81 -3.77 11.69
N GLU A 21 -1.27 -4.55 12.63
CA GLU A 21 -1.08 -4.09 14.01
C GLU A 21 -0.12 -2.91 14.11
N GLU A 22 0.89 -2.85 13.24
CA GLU A 22 1.84 -1.74 13.19
C GLU A 22 1.20 -0.46 12.63
N ILE A 23 0.43 -0.58 11.54
CA ILE A 23 -0.35 0.53 10.97
C ILE A 23 -1.35 1.05 12.00
N LYS A 24 -2.15 0.15 12.60
CA LYS A 24 -3.13 0.50 13.63
C LYS A 24 -2.50 1.24 14.82
N ARG A 25 -1.34 0.79 15.29
CA ARG A 25 -0.60 1.48 16.36
C ARG A 25 -0.14 2.88 15.96
N THR A 26 0.30 3.03 14.71
CA THR A 26 0.78 4.30 14.18
C THR A 26 -0.38 5.29 14.05
N ASP A 27 -1.48 4.89 13.41
CA ASP A 27 -2.69 5.70 13.25
C ASP A 27 -3.29 6.13 14.60
N LEU A 28 -3.35 5.20 15.57
CA LEU A 28 -3.78 5.51 16.94
C LEU A 28 -2.87 6.53 17.61
N LYS A 29 -1.55 6.39 17.45
CA LYS A 29 -0.58 7.32 18.02
C LYS A 29 -0.75 8.72 17.42
N GLU A 30 -0.81 8.84 16.10
CA GLU A 30 -1.00 10.11 15.41
C GLU A 30 -2.32 10.79 15.78
N THR A 31 -3.39 10.00 15.91
CA THR A 31 -4.71 10.52 16.32
C THR A 31 -4.68 11.04 17.75
N ARG A 32 -4.01 10.34 18.68
CA ARG A 32 -3.83 10.80 20.07
C ARG A 32 -2.99 12.07 20.15
N GLU A 33 -1.89 12.15 19.41
CA GLU A 33 -1.07 13.39 19.33
C GLU A 33 -1.87 14.56 18.71
N ARG A 34 -2.79 14.27 17.79
CA ARG A 34 -3.69 15.30 17.26
C ARG A 34 -4.69 15.78 18.31
N ILE A 35 -5.26 14.88 19.10
CA ILE A 35 -6.16 15.23 20.21
C ILE A 35 -5.45 16.10 21.25
N GLU A 36 -4.22 15.77 21.63
CA GLU A 36 -3.43 16.58 22.58
C GLU A 36 -3.22 18.01 22.07
N ARG A 37 -2.90 18.16 20.77
CA ARG A 37 -2.79 19.49 20.13
C ARG A 37 -4.12 20.25 20.14
N ILE A 38 -5.22 19.59 19.80
CA ILE A 38 -6.55 20.23 19.81
C ILE A 38 -6.93 20.66 21.23
N ASN A 39 -6.66 19.85 22.25
CA ASN A 39 -6.89 20.22 23.65
C ASN A 39 -6.09 21.46 24.03
N THR A 40 -4.82 21.53 23.64
CA THR A 40 -3.98 22.71 23.86
C THR A 40 -4.54 23.94 23.14
N GLU A 41 -4.99 23.80 21.89
CA GLU A 41 -5.64 24.88 21.13
C GLU A 41 -6.95 25.35 21.80
N ILE A 42 -7.75 24.43 22.34
CA ILE A 42 -8.98 24.72 23.08
C ILE A 42 -8.68 25.49 24.37
N GLU A 43 -7.67 25.07 25.15
CA GLU A 43 -7.24 25.79 26.36
C GLU A 43 -6.79 27.22 26.05
N GLU A 44 -6.00 27.38 24.98
CA GLU A 44 -5.55 28.68 24.50
C GLU A 44 -6.72 29.57 24.05
N LEU A 45 -7.68 29.02 23.30
CA LEU A 45 -8.87 29.75 22.88
C LEU A 45 -9.75 30.16 24.07
N ASN A 46 -9.90 29.30 25.08
CA ASN A 46 -10.59 29.65 26.32
C ASN A 46 -9.89 30.80 27.06
N ARG A 47 -8.56 30.81 27.09
CA ARG A 47 -7.79 31.94 27.65
C ARG A 47 -8.04 33.23 26.84
N GLN A 48 -7.96 33.17 25.51
CA GLN A 48 -8.21 34.32 24.65
C GLN A 48 -9.64 34.87 24.82
N ILE A 49 -10.64 34.02 25.01
CA ILE A 49 -12.02 34.44 25.29
C ILE A 49 -12.13 35.15 26.64
N ALA A 50 -11.37 34.72 27.64
CA ALA A 50 -11.34 35.33 28.97
C ALA A 50 -10.59 36.68 28.99
N GLU A 51 -9.54 36.81 28.17
CA GLU A 51 -8.68 37.99 28.09
C GLU A 51 -9.09 39.00 26.99
N ALA A 52 -10.08 38.66 26.15
CA ALA A 52 -10.50 39.49 25.03
C ALA A 52 -10.92 40.91 25.47
N ALA A 53 -10.32 41.91 24.82
CA ALA A 53 -10.58 43.32 25.14
C ALA A 53 -11.87 43.85 24.48
N ASN A 54 -12.36 43.18 23.44
CA ASN A 54 -13.60 43.52 22.74
C ASN A 54 -14.43 42.29 22.37
N GLU A 55 -15.72 42.52 22.09
CA GLU A 55 -16.67 41.45 21.81
C GLU A 55 -16.42 40.75 20.46
N ASP A 56 -15.82 41.45 19.49
CA ASP A 56 -15.50 40.89 18.17
C ASP A 56 -14.39 39.83 18.25
N GLU A 57 -13.31 40.09 19.01
CA GLU A 57 -12.25 39.13 19.32
C GLU A 57 -12.81 37.93 20.07
N LYS A 58 -13.66 38.20 21.07
CA LYS A 58 -14.33 37.16 21.85
C LYS A 58 -15.23 36.27 20.97
N MET A 59 -15.98 36.86 20.05
CA MET A 59 -16.85 36.13 19.13
C MET A 59 -16.05 35.27 18.15
N LYS A 60 -14.94 35.79 17.60
CA LYS A 60 -14.03 35.02 16.73
C LYS A 60 -13.42 33.83 17.47
N ALA A 61 -12.92 34.06 18.69
CA ALA A 61 -12.32 33.00 19.50
C ALA A 61 -13.36 31.92 19.90
N LYS A 62 -14.60 32.32 20.22
CA LYS A 62 -15.71 31.37 20.47
C LYS A 62 -16.03 30.51 19.25
N LYS A 63 -16.07 31.10 18.05
CA LYS A 63 -16.33 30.34 16.82
C LYS A 63 -15.23 29.30 16.55
N LEU A 64 -13.97 29.70 16.71
CA LEU A 64 -12.84 28.75 16.61
C LEU A 64 -12.91 27.67 17.70
N LEU A 65 -13.33 28.02 18.91
CA LEU A 65 -13.51 27.06 20.00
C LEU A 65 -14.57 26.01 19.66
N GLU A 66 -15.70 26.41 19.08
CA GLU A 66 -16.75 25.49 18.61
C GLU A 66 -16.20 24.55 17.53
N GLU A 67 -15.48 25.08 16.54
CA GLU A 67 -14.84 24.29 15.48
C GLU A 67 -13.86 23.27 16.05
N LYS A 68 -13.02 23.66 17.02
CA LYS A 68 -12.04 22.79 17.67
C LYS A 68 -12.67 21.75 18.59
N THR A 69 -13.74 22.12 19.29
CA THR A 69 -14.51 21.18 20.11
C THR A 69 -15.18 20.12 19.25
N PHE A 70 -15.70 20.51 18.08
CA PHE A 70 -16.23 19.56 17.10
C PHE A 70 -15.14 18.65 16.53
N GLU A 71 -13.98 19.21 16.14
CA GLU A 71 -12.82 18.44 15.68
C GLU A 71 -12.40 17.41 16.74
N LEU A 72 -12.32 17.81 18.01
CA LEU A 72 -11.99 16.92 19.13
C LEU A 72 -12.99 15.75 19.26
N SER A 73 -14.29 16.03 19.16
CA SER A 73 -15.34 15.00 19.21
C SER A 73 -15.14 13.96 18.11
N MET A 74 -14.94 14.42 16.88
CA MET A 74 -14.72 13.55 15.73
C MET A 74 -13.49 12.66 15.91
N ARG A 75 -12.38 13.21 16.44
CA ARG A 75 -11.16 12.44 16.69
C ARG A 75 -11.32 11.42 17.82
N ASN A 76 -12.08 11.75 18.87
CA ASN A 76 -12.40 10.80 19.92
C ASN A 76 -13.25 9.64 19.40
N ASP A 77 -14.22 9.91 18.54
CA ASP A 77 -15.02 8.85 17.90
C ASP A 77 -14.17 8.00 16.95
N GLN A 78 -13.21 8.61 16.25
CA GLN A 78 -12.21 7.88 15.46
C GLN A 78 -11.36 6.94 16.33
N ILE A 79 -10.89 7.36 17.51
CA ILE A 79 -10.19 6.48 18.46
C ILE A 79 -11.08 5.32 18.88
N LYS A 80 -12.33 5.60 19.29
CA LYS A 80 -13.27 4.54 19.68
C LYS A 80 -13.49 3.54 18.56
N PHE A 81 -13.58 4.01 17.32
CA PHE A 81 -13.69 3.13 16.16
C PHE A 81 -12.42 2.30 15.94
N MET A 82 -11.22 2.91 16.02
CA MET A 82 -9.96 2.17 15.90
C MET A 82 -9.76 1.15 17.02
N GLU A 83 -10.21 1.46 18.23
CA GLU A 83 -10.16 0.56 19.39
C GLU A 83 -11.28 -0.49 19.34
N SER A 84 -12.34 -0.25 18.56
CA SER A 84 -13.33 -1.27 18.26
C SER A 84 -12.74 -2.31 17.31
N GLY A 85 -13.13 -3.58 17.48
CA GLY A 85 -12.73 -4.64 16.55
C GLY A 85 -13.28 -4.47 15.12
N GLU A 86 -14.05 -3.41 14.85
CA GLU A 86 -14.55 -3.09 13.51
C GLU A 86 -13.46 -2.50 12.62
N ALA A 87 -12.52 -1.74 13.19
CA ALA A 87 -11.37 -1.25 12.44
C ALA A 87 -10.48 -2.39 11.93
N ASP A 88 -10.38 -3.49 12.69
CA ASP A 88 -9.58 -4.66 12.30
C ASP A 88 -10.07 -5.25 10.97
N LYS A 89 -11.39 -5.32 10.77
CA LYS A 89 -11.97 -5.77 9.48
C LYS A 89 -11.60 -4.84 8.34
N SER A 90 -11.65 -3.52 8.56
CA SER A 90 -11.29 -2.53 7.54
C SER A 90 -9.81 -2.61 7.17
N TYR A 91 -8.91 -2.76 8.16
CA TYR A 91 -7.49 -2.95 7.90
C TYR A 91 -7.21 -4.28 7.17
N GLU A 92 -7.89 -5.37 7.52
CA GLU A 92 -7.79 -6.65 6.80
C GLU A 92 -8.27 -6.57 5.35
N GLU A 93 -9.37 -5.86 5.10
CA GLU A 93 -9.89 -5.64 3.74
C GLU A 93 -8.92 -4.83 2.89
N ASN A 94 -8.34 -3.77 3.47
CA ASN A 94 -7.33 -2.95 2.80
C ASN A 94 -6.07 -3.75 2.48
N GLU A 95 -5.57 -4.59 3.40
CA GLU A 95 -4.40 -5.44 3.13
C GLU A 95 -4.69 -6.45 2.00
N LYS A 96 -5.87 -7.08 2.02
CA LYS A 96 -6.29 -7.99 0.94
C LYS A 96 -6.39 -7.27 -0.40
N ALA A 97 -6.88 -6.04 -0.43
CA ALA A 97 -6.93 -5.24 -1.65
C ALA A 97 -5.53 -4.92 -2.18
N GLU A 98 -4.59 -4.51 -1.31
CA GLU A 98 -3.20 -4.25 -1.69
C GLU A 98 -2.51 -5.51 -2.22
N GLN A 99 -2.73 -6.67 -1.58
CA GLN A 99 -2.20 -7.95 -2.07
C GLN A 99 -2.75 -8.32 -3.45
N ARG A 100 -4.05 -8.09 -3.70
CA ARG A 100 -4.65 -8.31 -5.02
C ARG A 100 -4.06 -7.40 -6.08
N GLU A 101 -3.84 -6.13 -5.76
CA GLU A 101 -3.22 -5.17 -6.68
C GLU A 101 -1.80 -5.61 -7.07
N LYS A 102 -0.97 -6.00 -6.09
CA LYS A 102 0.38 -6.54 -6.34
C LYS A 102 0.35 -7.78 -7.23
N LEU A 103 -0.59 -8.69 -7.01
CA LEU A 103 -0.76 -9.88 -7.85
C LEU A 103 -1.15 -9.51 -9.28
N ILE A 104 -2.01 -8.52 -9.48
CA ILE A 104 -2.39 -8.04 -10.81
C ILE A 104 -1.17 -7.43 -11.53
N GLU A 105 -0.37 -6.62 -10.84
CA GLU A 105 0.86 -6.07 -11.38
C GLU A 105 1.86 -7.17 -11.80
N GLU A 106 2.02 -8.19 -10.97
CA GLU A 106 2.91 -9.32 -11.26
C GLU A 106 2.40 -10.15 -12.45
N ILE A 107 1.10 -10.43 -12.52
CA ILE A 107 0.46 -11.10 -13.67
C ILE A 107 0.71 -10.29 -14.95
N ASN A 108 0.54 -8.97 -14.90
CA ASN A 108 0.78 -8.09 -16.04
C ASN A 108 2.25 -8.11 -16.47
N ARG A 109 3.19 -8.11 -15.51
CA ARG A 109 4.63 -8.24 -15.79
C ARG A 109 4.95 -9.57 -16.46
N ILE A 110 4.41 -10.69 -15.95
CA ILE A 110 4.59 -12.02 -16.53
C ILE A 110 4.01 -12.06 -17.96
N GLY A 111 2.84 -11.47 -18.18
CA GLY A 111 2.22 -11.37 -19.51
C GLY A 111 3.13 -10.66 -20.53
N LYS A 112 3.75 -9.55 -20.15
CA LYS A 112 4.71 -8.83 -21.01
C LYS A 112 5.94 -9.69 -21.34
N LEU A 113 6.55 -10.32 -20.33
CA LEU A 113 7.71 -11.19 -20.54
C LEU A 113 7.37 -12.37 -21.47
N ARG A 114 6.18 -12.95 -21.31
CA ARG A 114 5.67 -14.00 -22.19
C ARG A 114 5.60 -13.50 -23.64
N ASP A 115 5.02 -12.33 -23.86
CA ASP A 115 4.86 -11.77 -25.21
C ASP A 115 6.21 -11.43 -25.87
N GLU A 116 7.16 -10.92 -25.10
CA GLU A 116 8.55 -10.71 -25.53
C GLU A 116 9.22 -12.04 -25.95
N GLN A 117 9.06 -13.10 -25.16
CA GLN A 117 9.60 -14.42 -25.49
C GLN A 117 8.95 -15.01 -26.75
N PHE A 118 7.63 -14.85 -26.92
CA PHE A 118 6.95 -15.28 -28.15
C PHE A 118 7.47 -14.55 -29.39
N ALA A 119 7.76 -13.24 -29.29
CA ALA A 119 8.33 -12.49 -30.38
C ALA A 119 9.73 -13.00 -30.77
N ILE A 120 10.58 -13.28 -29.77
CA ILE A 120 11.92 -13.85 -29.98
C ILE A 120 11.85 -15.21 -30.68
N ILE A 121 10.98 -16.11 -30.21
CA ILE A 121 10.80 -17.44 -30.81
C ILE A 121 10.30 -17.30 -32.25
N THR A 122 9.30 -16.44 -32.48
CA THR A 122 8.75 -16.18 -33.82
C THR A 122 9.83 -15.68 -34.80
N GLU A 123 10.71 -14.78 -34.33
CA GLU A 123 11.81 -14.29 -35.14
C GLU A 123 12.85 -15.39 -35.43
N ALA A 124 13.15 -16.23 -34.44
CA ALA A 124 14.05 -17.36 -34.61
C ALA A 124 13.50 -18.38 -35.62
N GLU A 125 12.22 -18.74 -35.54
CA GLU A 125 11.55 -19.61 -36.51
C GLU A 125 11.58 -19.04 -37.93
N ARG A 126 11.43 -17.72 -38.07
CA ARG A 126 11.54 -17.05 -39.37
C ARG A 126 12.96 -17.12 -39.94
N LYS A 127 13.97 -16.94 -39.08
CA LYS A 127 15.38 -17.06 -39.49
C LYS A 127 15.72 -18.47 -39.94
N VAL A 128 15.28 -19.49 -39.20
CA VAL A 128 15.49 -20.91 -39.58
C VAL A 128 14.85 -21.19 -40.94
N ARG A 129 13.61 -20.77 -41.17
CA ARG A 129 12.95 -20.95 -42.48
C ARG A 129 13.73 -20.33 -43.64
N LYS A 130 14.27 -19.11 -43.47
CA LYS A 130 15.12 -18.49 -44.49
C LYS A 130 16.39 -19.28 -44.75
N LEU A 131 17.05 -19.77 -43.71
CA LEU A 131 18.25 -20.59 -43.85
C LEU A 131 17.96 -21.90 -44.58
N ASP A 132 16.80 -22.52 -44.35
CA ASP A 132 16.37 -23.71 -45.09
C ASP A 132 16.14 -23.42 -46.58
N GLU A 133 15.51 -22.28 -46.91
CA GLU A 133 15.34 -21.82 -48.30
C GLU A 133 16.69 -21.55 -48.99
N GLU A 134 17.61 -20.84 -48.32
CA GLU A 134 18.95 -20.55 -48.83
C GLU A 134 19.76 -21.84 -49.05
N LYS A 135 19.67 -22.79 -48.11
CA LYS A 135 20.30 -24.11 -48.24
C LYS A 135 19.75 -24.89 -49.43
N GLU A 136 18.44 -24.88 -49.64
CA GLU A 136 17.82 -25.55 -50.79
C GLU A 136 18.27 -24.92 -52.12
N GLN A 137 18.32 -23.59 -52.20
CA GLN A 137 18.82 -22.88 -53.38
C GLN A 137 20.28 -23.21 -53.68
N LEU A 138 21.15 -23.16 -52.67
CA LEU A 138 22.56 -23.53 -52.81
C LEU A 138 22.72 -24.99 -53.24
N THR A 139 21.90 -25.89 -52.71
CA THR A 139 21.92 -27.32 -53.10
C THR A 139 21.52 -27.49 -54.57
N LYS A 140 20.48 -26.80 -55.04
CA LYS A 140 20.08 -26.80 -56.46
C LYS A 140 21.16 -26.22 -57.36
N GLN A 141 21.81 -25.13 -56.94
CA GLN A 141 22.94 -24.56 -57.68
C GLN A 141 24.09 -25.56 -57.81
N LEU A 142 24.49 -26.21 -56.71
CA LEU A 142 25.53 -27.24 -56.72
C LEU A 142 25.17 -28.43 -57.62
N GLN A 143 23.91 -28.85 -57.62
CA GLN A 143 23.43 -29.94 -58.50
C GLN A 143 23.45 -29.56 -59.99
N ASN A 144 23.20 -28.29 -60.33
CA ASN A 144 23.26 -27.81 -61.71
C ASN A 144 24.71 -27.52 -62.19
N PHE A 145 25.67 -27.45 -61.27
CA PHE A 145 27.09 -27.23 -61.57
C PHE A 145 27.91 -28.53 -61.71
N ASN A 146 27.40 -29.66 -61.20
CA ASN A 146 27.95 -31.00 -61.39
C ASN A 146 27.30 -31.71 -62.58
#